data_AF-A0A3M2A2S9-F1
#
_entry.id   AF-A0A3M2A2S9-F1
#
_cell.length_a   1.000
_cell.length_b   1.000
_cell.length_c   1.000
_cell.angle_alpha   90.00
_cell.angle_beta   90.00
_cell.angle_gamma   90.00
#
_symmetry.space_group_name_H-M   'P 1'
#
loop_
_entity.id
_entity.type
_entity.pdbx_description
1 polymer ?
#
loop_
_entity_poly.entity_id
_entity_poly.type
_entity_poly.pdbx_seq_one_letter_code
_entity_poly.pdbx_strand_id
1 'polypeptide(L)'
;MRVKVNERYREFPEGVRVGDVRQALKPDADVLIRNGFPTTEEVVLQEGDEVVLIRRGEVPSREELEALLVARHTPGVHERVKHACVGVAGLGGLGSQVAVALARTGVGRLVLADFDVVEPSNLNRQQYFVDQIGLPKVEALAETLRRITPYVRLDLHRVRLTPENIPEIFRECRVLVEAFDRADQKAMLVETALGRLPETRIVAASGLAGYGPADAIRTHRVGERLFVVGDLESEARPGVGLMAPRVGVAAHMQANLALRILLGEEG
;
A
#
# COMPACT_ATOMS: atom_id res chain seq x y z
N MET A 1 -19.94 1.77 33.28
CA MET A 1 -19.61 2.60 32.10
C MET A 1 -19.01 1.76 31.00
N ARG A 2 -19.31 2.10 29.74
CA ARG A 2 -18.82 1.41 28.55
C ARG A 2 -17.57 2.12 28.03
N VAL A 3 -16.44 1.43 28.05
CA VAL A 3 -15.14 1.91 27.57
C VAL A 3 -14.70 1.01 26.42
N LYS A 4 -14.07 1.57 25.39
CA LYS A 4 -13.47 0.78 24.31
C LYS A 4 -12.02 0.48 24.66
N VAL A 5 -11.66 -0.78 24.87
CA VAL A 5 -10.28 -1.18 25.18
C VAL A 5 -9.74 -2.08 24.08
N ASN A 6 -8.66 -1.67 23.42
CA ASN A 6 -8.09 -2.35 22.24
C ASN A 6 -9.21 -2.72 21.24
N GLU A 7 -9.99 -1.70 20.84
CA GLU A 7 -11.13 -1.79 19.92
C GLU A 7 -12.35 -2.60 20.36
N ARG A 8 -12.32 -3.19 21.56
CA ARG A 8 -13.45 -3.95 22.08
C ARG A 8 -14.15 -3.16 23.17
N TYR A 9 -15.44 -2.90 22.99
CA TYR A 9 -16.26 -2.34 24.06
C TYR A 9 -16.34 -3.31 25.23
N ARG A 10 -16.12 -2.78 26.43
CA ARG A 10 -16.20 -3.50 27.70
C ARG A 10 -16.86 -2.62 28.73
N GLU A 11 -17.50 -3.25 29.70
CA GLU A 11 -18.09 -2.56 30.84
C GLU A 11 -17.15 -2.57 32.03
N PHE A 12 -17.02 -1.42 32.68
CA PHE A 12 -16.26 -1.23 33.90
C PHE A 12 -17.09 -0.45 34.93
N PRO A 13 -16.82 -0.62 36.24
CA PRO A 13 -17.41 0.24 37.26
C PRO A 13 -16.99 1.70 37.05
N GLU A 14 -17.82 2.64 37.52
CA GLU A 14 -17.43 4.05 37.58
C GLU A 14 -16.19 4.23 38.46
N GLY A 15 -15.32 5.17 38.09
CA GLY A 15 -14.08 5.43 38.82
C GLY A 15 -12.92 4.48 38.50
N VAL A 16 -13.08 3.53 37.57
CA VAL A 16 -11.97 2.66 37.12
C VAL A 16 -10.83 3.51 36.55
N ARG A 17 -9.59 3.15 36.86
CA ARG A 17 -8.41 3.83 36.31
C ARG A 17 -7.84 3.05 35.13
N VAL A 18 -7.05 3.74 34.30
CA VAL A 18 -6.30 3.08 33.22
C VAL A 18 -5.43 1.93 33.75
N GLY A 19 -4.80 2.11 34.93
CA GLY A 19 -3.99 1.08 35.58
C GLY A 19 -4.79 -0.17 35.96
N ASP A 20 -6.03 0.00 36.42
CA ASP A 20 -6.91 -1.13 36.76
C ASP A 20 -7.30 -1.91 35.49
N VAL A 21 -7.62 -1.20 34.40
CA VAL A 21 -7.92 -1.79 33.10
C VAL A 21 -6.70 -2.52 32.53
N ARG A 22 -5.51 -1.93 32.64
CA ARG A 22 -4.23 -2.55 32.27
C ARG A 22 -4.00 -3.84 33.05
N GLN A 23 -4.08 -3.78 34.37
CA GLN A 23 -3.87 -4.92 35.25
C GLN A 23 -4.89 -6.05 35.00
N ALA A 24 -6.13 -5.72 34.61
CA ALA A 24 -7.16 -6.70 34.33
C ALA A 24 -7.00 -7.38 32.95
N LEU A 25 -6.54 -6.64 31.93
CA LEU A 25 -6.61 -7.08 30.53
C LEU A 25 -5.26 -7.34 29.87
N LYS A 26 -4.23 -6.55 30.21
CA LYS A 26 -2.89 -6.65 29.62
C LYS A 26 -1.84 -6.17 30.64
N PRO A 27 -1.53 -6.97 31.69
CA PRO A 27 -0.66 -6.57 32.81
C PRO A 27 0.79 -6.29 32.41
N ASP A 28 1.18 -6.67 31.20
CA ASP A 28 2.50 -6.48 30.62
C ASP A 28 2.54 -5.34 29.58
N ALA A 29 1.45 -4.59 29.41
CA ALA A 29 1.46 -3.36 28.61
C ALA A 29 2.34 -2.29 29.26
N ASP A 30 3.21 -1.68 28.47
CA ASP A 30 4.17 -0.63 28.86
C ASP A 30 3.95 0.69 28.12
N VAL A 31 2.95 0.72 27.23
CA VAL A 31 2.47 1.93 26.53
C VAL A 31 0.96 2.01 26.69
N LEU A 32 0.50 3.13 27.24
CA LEU A 32 -0.90 3.40 27.54
C LEU A 32 -1.34 4.63 26.76
N ILE A 33 -2.42 4.50 26.00
CA ILE A 33 -3.01 5.59 25.22
C ILE A 33 -4.46 5.71 25.62
N ARG A 34 -4.93 6.93 25.90
CA ARG A 34 -6.35 7.25 26.10
C ARG A 34 -6.77 8.30 25.09
N ASN A 35 -7.86 8.04 24.36
CA ASN A 35 -8.42 8.93 23.34
C ASN A 35 -7.38 9.49 22.36
N GLY A 36 -6.44 8.63 21.93
CA GLY A 36 -5.37 8.98 20.98
C GLY A 36 -4.12 9.63 21.58
N PHE A 37 -4.07 9.89 22.89
CA PHE A 37 -2.92 10.52 23.55
C PHE A 37 -2.26 9.59 24.58
N PRO A 38 -0.92 9.58 24.71
CA PRO A 38 -0.24 8.88 25.80
C PRO A 38 -0.82 9.28 27.16
N THR A 39 -1.01 8.30 28.05
CA THR A 39 -1.66 8.51 29.35
C THR A 39 -0.92 7.78 30.48
N THR A 40 -1.36 7.99 31.72
CA THR A 40 -0.80 7.34 32.91
C THR A 40 -1.81 6.41 33.56
N GLU A 41 -1.35 5.51 34.41
CA GLU A 41 -2.20 4.54 35.11
C GLU A 41 -3.21 5.18 36.08
N GLU A 42 -2.94 6.40 36.56
CA GLU A 42 -3.77 7.08 37.56
C GLU A 42 -5.04 7.71 36.98
N VAL A 43 -5.10 7.86 35.66
CA VAL A 43 -6.23 8.53 35.00
C VAL A 43 -7.51 7.71 35.18
N VAL A 44 -8.53 8.35 35.74
CA VAL A 44 -9.89 7.80 35.86
C VAL A 44 -10.59 7.89 34.50
N LEU A 45 -11.14 6.76 34.06
CA LEU A 45 -11.86 6.67 32.79
C LEU A 45 -13.29 7.18 32.91
N GLN A 46 -13.84 7.62 31.78
CA GLN A 46 -15.21 8.07 31.62
C GLN A 46 -15.96 7.20 30.59
N GLU A 47 -17.29 7.26 30.61
CA GLU A 47 -18.14 6.66 29.60
C GLU A 47 -17.70 7.08 28.19
N GLY A 48 -17.52 6.11 27.30
CA GLY A 48 -17.12 6.34 25.91
C GLY A 48 -15.62 6.52 25.68
N ASP A 49 -14.78 6.54 26.72
CA ASP A 49 -13.33 6.60 26.54
C ASP A 49 -12.81 5.42 25.70
N GLU A 50 -11.78 5.69 24.91
CA GLU A 50 -10.99 4.70 24.21
C GLU A 50 -9.62 4.54 24.88
N VAL A 51 -9.24 3.31 25.20
CA VAL A 51 -7.95 2.96 25.81
C VAL A 51 -7.24 1.94 24.92
N VAL A 52 -5.98 2.23 24.59
CA VAL A 52 -5.10 1.29 23.91
C VAL A 52 -3.97 0.88 24.85
N LEU A 53 -3.88 -0.41 25.13
CA LEU A 53 -2.86 -1.05 25.93
C LEU A 53 -1.91 -1.79 24.99
N ILE A 54 -0.66 -1.33 24.94
CA ILE A 54 0.37 -1.87 24.04
C ILE A 54 1.53 -2.38 24.88
N ARG A 55 2.01 -3.58 24.54
CA ARG A 55 3.31 -4.10 24.98
C ARG A 55 4.30 -3.95 23.83
N ARG A 56 5.39 -3.23 24.03
CA ARG A 56 6.47 -3.12 23.03
C ARG A 56 7.01 -4.51 22.67
N GLY A 57 7.22 -4.73 21.37
CA GLY A 57 7.75 -5.98 20.82
C GLY A 57 6.69 -7.06 20.56
N GLU A 58 5.44 -6.84 20.94
CA GLU A 58 4.33 -7.70 20.56
C GLU A 58 3.76 -7.29 19.19
N VAL A 59 3.43 -8.27 18.35
CA VAL A 59 2.70 -8.02 17.11
C VAL A 59 1.21 -7.90 17.45
N PRO A 60 0.55 -6.75 17.20
CA PRO A 60 -0.86 -6.59 17.51
C PRO A 60 -1.73 -7.54 16.70
N SER A 61 -2.90 -7.90 17.23
CA SER A 61 -3.93 -8.61 16.47
C SER A 61 -4.37 -7.80 15.23
N ARG A 62 -5.11 -8.44 14.31
CA ARG A 62 -5.62 -7.77 13.11
C ARG A 62 -6.46 -6.55 13.46
N GLU A 63 -7.39 -6.72 14.38
CA GLU A 63 -8.32 -5.67 14.79
C GLU A 63 -7.58 -4.50 15.45
N GLU A 64 -6.60 -4.78 16.31
CA GLU A 64 -5.78 -3.75 16.97
C GLU A 64 -4.91 -2.99 15.97
N LEU A 65 -4.22 -3.70 15.06
CA LEU A 65 -3.37 -3.05 14.07
C LEU A 65 -4.19 -2.21 13.09
N GLU A 66 -5.35 -2.72 12.67
CA GLU A 66 -6.26 -2.00 11.78
C GLU A 66 -6.74 -0.69 12.42
N ALA A 67 -7.16 -0.70 13.68
CA ALA A 67 -7.57 0.53 14.33
C ALA A 67 -6.44 1.53 14.57
N LEU A 68 -5.23 1.05 14.89
CA LEU A 68 -4.06 1.91 14.97
C LEU A 68 -3.76 2.61 13.64
N LEU A 69 -3.97 1.92 12.51
CA LEU A 69 -3.89 2.53 11.18
C LEU A 69 -5.01 3.55 10.95
N VAL A 70 -6.27 3.18 11.23
CA VAL A 70 -7.44 4.06 11.11
C VAL A 70 -7.23 5.36 11.90
N ALA A 71 -6.69 5.29 13.12
CA ALA A 71 -6.43 6.44 13.97
C ALA A 71 -5.38 7.43 13.40
N ARG A 72 -4.55 6.99 12.44
CA ARG A 72 -3.54 7.82 11.76
C ARG A 72 -3.95 8.22 10.35
N HIS A 73 -4.94 7.56 9.77
CA HIS A 73 -5.47 7.91 8.46
C HIS A 73 -6.45 9.08 8.55
N THR A 74 -6.63 9.80 7.44
CA THR A 74 -7.73 10.76 7.30
C THR A 74 -9.06 10.05 7.57
N PRO A 75 -9.98 10.65 8.37
CA PRO A 75 -11.25 10.01 8.71
C PRO A 75 -12.01 9.49 7.50
N GLY A 76 -12.53 8.26 7.58
CA GLY A 76 -13.31 7.63 6.52
C GLY A 76 -12.51 7.07 5.33
N VAL A 77 -11.22 7.40 5.20
CA VAL A 77 -10.38 6.86 4.10
C VAL A 77 -10.20 5.35 4.23
N HIS A 78 -9.81 4.88 5.42
CA HIS A 78 -9.53 3.46 5.67
C HIS A 78 -10.73 2.56 5.34
N GLU A 79 -11.93 2.94 5.78
CA GLU A 79 -13.18 2.22 5.52
C GLU A 79 -13.46 2.03 4.02
N ARG A 80 -12.99 2.95 3.18
CA ARG A 80 -13.14 2.86 1.72
C ARG A 80 -12.07 1.96 1.10
N VAL A 81 -10.82 2.13 1.50
CA VAL A 81 -9.69 1.42 0.88
C VAL A 81 -9.54 -0.02 1.36
N LYS A 82 -10.00 -0.37 2.57
CA LYS A 82 -9.96 -1.74 3.09
C LYS A 82 -10.82 -2.73 2.28
N HIS A 83 -11.78 -2.22 1.51
CA HIS A 83 -12.61 -3.00 0.60
C HIS A 83 -12.17 -2.90 -0.86
N ALA A 84 -11.15 -2.10 -1.15
CA ALA A 84 -10.63 -1.91 -2.50
C ALA A 84 -9.71 -3.05 -2.94
N CYS A 85 -9.72 -3.29 -4.24
CA CYS A 85 -8.80 -4.19 -4.93
C CYS A 85 -7.99 -3.39 -5.96
N VAL A 86 -6.66 -3.47 -5.89
CA VAL A 86 -5.74 -2.80 -6.81
C VAL A 86 -4.82 -3.84 -7.46
N GLY A 87 -4.71 -3.77 -8.79
CA GLY A 87 -3.76 -4.56 -9.57
C GLY A 87 -2.45 -3.82 -9.75
N VAL A 88 -1.33 -4.53 -9.68
CA VAL A 88 0.01 -4.01 -10.01
C VAL A 88 0.64 -4.95 -11.02
N ALA A 89 0.81 -4.46 -12.25
CA ALA A 89 1.40 -5.18 -13.37
C ALA A 89 2.87 -4.76 -13.54
N GLY A 90 3.78 -5.69 -13.22
CA GLY A 90 5.21 -5.44 -13.11
C GLY A 90 5.60 -5.00 -11.70
N LEU A 91 6.57 -5.67 -11.10
CA LEU A 91 7.06 -5.47 -9.74
C LEU A 91 8.50 -4.97 -9.73
N GLY A 92 8.87 -4.19 -10.75
CA GLY A 92 10.16 -3.50 -10.83
C GLY A 92 10.25 -2.29 -9.89
N GLY A 93 11.03 -1.28 -10.30
CA GLY A 93 11.30 -0.10 -9.44
C GLY A 93 10.06 0.70 -9.05
N LEU A 94 9.07 0.74 -9.95
CA LEU A 94 7.78 1.38 -9.70
C LEU A 94 6.85 0.46 -8.90
N GLY A 95 6.49 -0.69 -9.48
CA GLY A 95 5.44 -1.55 -8.93
C GLY A 95 5.74 -2.08 -7.52
N SER A 96 7.00 -2.42 -7.22
CA SER A 96 7.37 -2.85 -5.87
C SER A 96 7.17 -1.73 -4.83
N GLN A 97 7.49 -0.48 -5.18
CA GLN A 97 7.25 0.68 -4.32
C GLN A 97 5.77 1.03 -4.21
N VAL A 98 5.02 0.97 -5.31
CA VAL A 98 3.56 1.18 -5.31
C VAL A 98 2.87 0.16 -4.40
N ALA A 99 3.21 -1.12 -4.51
CA ALA A 99 2.62 -2.15 -3.67
C ALA A 99 2.89 -1.91 -2.18
N VAL A 100 4.12 -1.51 -1.82
CA VAL A 100 4.48 -1.13 -0.44
C VAL A 100 3.66 0.08 0.03
N ALA A 101 3.57 1.13 -0.78
CA ALA A 101 2.81 2.33 -0.44
C ALA A 101 1.32 2.01 -0.23
N LEU A 102 0.69 1.25 -1.14
CA LEU A 102 -0.72 0.87 -1.05
C LEU A 102 -1.01 -0.09 0.11
N ALA A 103 -0.10 -0.99 0.44
CA ALA A 103 -0.24 -1.85 1.62
C ALA A 103 -0.21 -1.02 2.92
N ARG A 104 0.58 0.06 2.96
CA ARG A 104 0.65 0.98 4.10
C ARG A 104 -0.58 1.87 4.23
N THR A 105 -1.27 2.19 3.14
CA THR A 105 -2.53 2.95 3.17
C THR A 105 -3.74 2.10 3.57
N GLY A 106 -3.56 0.78 3.76
CA GLY A 106 -4.64 -0.12 4.18
C GLY A 106 -5.51 -0.62 3.03
N VAL A 107 -5.01 -0.61 1.78
CA VAL A 107 -5.72 -1.26 0.66
C VAL A 107 -5.95 -2.73 1.00
N GLY A 108 -7.21 -3.18 0.91
CA GLY A 108 -7.61 -4.51 1.37
C GLY A 108 -7.02 -5.67 0.58
N ARG A 109 -6.91 -5.50 -0.75
CA ARG A 109 -6.42 -6.54 -1.66
C ARG A 109 -5.49 -5.98 -2.73
N LEU A 110 -4.32 -6.60 -2.86
CA LEU A 110 -3.36 -6.33 -3.93
C LEU A 110 -3.24 -7.56 -4.82
N VAL A 111 -3.48 -7.39 -6.12
CA VAL A 111 -3.24 -8.40 -7.16
C VAL A 111 -1.90 -8.06 -7.82
N LEU A 112 -0.90 -8.91 -7.61
CA LEU A 112 0.49 -8.66 -7.98
C LEU A 112 0.91 -9.61 -9.10
N ALA A 113 1.33 -9.08 -10.24
CA ALA A 113 1.74 -9.89 -11.39
C ALA A 113 3.14 -9.50 -11.90
N ASP A 114 4.06 -10.47 -11.90
CA ASP A 114 5.39 -10.37 -12.50
C ASP A 114 5.93 -11.80 -12.73
N PHE A 115 6.69 -12.02 -13.80
CA PHE A 115 7.27 -13.33 -14.13
C PHE A 115 8.75 -13.45 -13.78
N ASP A 116 9.42 -12.34 -13.50
CA ASP A 116 10.85 -12.28 -13.25
C ASP A 116 11.25 -12.79 -11.85
N VAL A 117 12.55 -12.95 -11.68
CA VAL A 117 13.22 -13.17 -10.40
C VAL A 117 13.98 -11.92 -9.97
N VAL A 118 14.32 -11.84 -8.67
CA VAL A 118 15.15 -10.76 -8.13
C VAL A 118 16.59 -10.93 -8.57
N GLU A 119 17.17 -9.90 -9.18
CA GLU A 119 18.57 -9.85 -9.59
C GLU A 119 19.38 -8.82 -8.79
N PRO A 120 20.71 -8.97 -8.68
CA PRO A 120 21.56 -7.98 -7.99
C PRO A 120 21.39 -6.55 -8.55
N SER A 121 21.20 -6.42 -9.86
CA SER A 121 20.99 -5.15 -10.58
C SER A 121 19.70 -4.42 -10.16
N ASN A 122 18.77 -5.12 -9.51
CA ASN A 122 17.46 -4.60 -9.11
C ASN A 122 17.54 -3.81 -7.80
N LEU A 123 18.48 -4.17 -6.92
CA LEU A 123 18.58 -3.64 -5.56
C LEU A 123 18.84 -2.14 -5.48
N ASN A 124 19.29 -1.52 -6.58
CA ASN A 124 19.53 -0.07 -6.61
C ASN A 124 18.24 0.76 -6.53
N ARG A 125 17.05 0.18 -6.80
CA ARG A 125 15.78 0.95 -6.89
C ARG A 125 14.49 0.16 -6.65
N GLN A 126 14.57 -1.15 -6.39
CA GLN A 126 13.41 -2.03 -6.19
C GLN A 126 13.33 -2.44 -4.71
N GLN A 127 12.13 -2.74 -4.20
CA GLN A 127 11.90 -3.09 -2.79
C GLN A 127 12.22 -4.57 -2.48
N TYR A 128 13.47 -4.95 -2.73
CA TYR A 128 14.00 -6.30 -2.48
C TYR A 128 15.25 -6.23 -1.61
N PHE A 129 15.50 -7.30 -0.86
CA PHE A 129 16.67 -7.46 -0.02
C PHE A 129 17.73 -8.37 -0.68
N VAL A 130 18.98 -8.28 -0.19
CA VAL A 130 20.12 -9.04 -0.74
C VAL A 130 19.91 -10.55 -0.62
N ASP A 131 19.32 -11.00 0.48
CA ASP A 131 18.97 -12.40 0.76
C ASP A 131 17.80 -12.92 -0.11
N GLN A 132 17.12 -12.04 -0.84
CA GLN A 132 16.02 -12.40 -1.74
C GLN A 132 16.46 -12.58 -3.20
N ILE A 133 17.75 -12.39 -3.52
CA ILE A 133 18.28 -12.62 -4.88
C ILE A 133 17.98 -14.06 -5.33
N GLY A 134 17.45 -14.20 -6.55
CA GLY A 134 17.06 -15.49 -7.14
C GLY A 134 15.62 -15.92 -6.84
N LEU A 135 14.93 -15.28 -5.88
CA LEU A 135 13.52 -15.55 -5.63
C LEU A 135 12.63 -14.93 -6.70
N PRO A 136 11.46 -15.53 -7.02
CA PRO A 136 10.45 -14.88 -7.84
C PRO A 136 10.05 -13.52 -7.25
N LYS A 137 9.97 -12.48 -8.08
CA LYS A 137 9.65 -11.11 -7.63
C LYS A 137 8.34 -11.02 -6.85
N VAL A 138 7.33 -11.78 -7.29
CA VAL A 138 6.02 -11.85 -6.61
C VAL A 138 6.12 -12.44 -5.20
N GLU A 139 6.98 -13.45 -4.99
CA GLU A 139 7.16 -14.11 -3.70
C GLU A 139 8.01 -13.26 -2.75
N ALA A 140 9.14 -12.75 -3.24
CA ALA A 140 10.02 -11.86 -2.48
C ALA A 140 9.28 -10.60 -2.00
N LEU A 141 8.48 -9.99 -2.89
CA LEU A 141 7.70 -8.82 -2.50
C LEU A 141 6.59 -9.19 -1.52
N ALA A 142 5.94 -10.36 -1.68
CA ALA A 142 4.91 -10.79 -0.74
C ALA A 142 5.47 -11.03 0.67
N GLU A 143 6.68 -11.56 0.80
CA GLU A 143 7.37 -11.67 2.08
C GLU A 143 7.60 -10.29 2.70
N THR A 144 8.14 -9.34 1.93
CA THR A 144 8.35 -7.95 2.35
C THR A 144 7.03 -7.29 2.79
N LEU A 145 5.96 -7.46 2.01
CA LEU A 145 4.65 -6.87 2.32
C LEU A 145 4.03 -7.48 3.58
N ARG A 146 4.16 -8.78 3.82
CA ARG A 146 3.68 -9.41 5.06
C ARG A 146 4.42 -8.90 6.30
N ARG A 147 5.70 -8.53 6.16
CA ARG A 147 6.46 -7.88 7.25
C ARG A 147 6.02 -6.43 7.50
N ILE A 148 5.48 -5.76 6.48
CA ILE A 148 5.01 -4.37 6.56
C ILE A 148 3.57 -4.28 7.07
N THR A 149 2.67 -5.03 6.42
CA THR A 149 1.24 -5.08 6.71
C THR A 149 0.81 -6.56 6.71
N PRO A 150 0.85 -7.27 7.84
CA PRO A 150 0.64 -8.72 7.89
C PRO A 150 -0.76 -9.19 7.45
N TYR A 151 -1.74 -8.27 7.42
CA TYR A 151 -3.15 -8.57 7.15
C TYR A 151 -3.64 -8.14 5.76
N VAL A 152 -2.75 -7.66 4.89
CA VAL A 152 -3.11 -7.36 3.49
C VAL A 152 -3.37 -8.65 2.73
N ARG A 153 -4.47 -8.71 1.96
CA ARG A 153 -4.71 -9.85 1.06
C ARG A 153 -3.85 -9.68 -0.19
N LEU A 154 -3.02 -10.68 -0.48
CA LEU A 154 -2.14 -10.71 -1.64
C LEU A 154 -2.54 -11.85 -2.56
N ASP A 155 -2.84 -11.54 -3.82
CA ASP A 155 -3.02 -12.53 -4.88
C ASP A 155 -1.81 -12.44 -5.81
N LEU A 156 -1.04 -13.52 -5.89
CA LEU A 156 0.26 -13.54 -6.55
C LEU A 156 0.16 -14.28 -7.89
N HIS A 157 0.54 -13.62 -8.97
CA HIS A 157 0.52 -14.17 -10.32
C HIS A 157 1.93 -14.16 -10.92
N ARG A 158 2.63 -15.30 -10.80
CA ARG A 158 3.94 -15.50 -11.41
C ARG A 158 3.83 -15.83 -12.90
N VAL A 159 3.36 -14.87 -13.69
CA VAL A 159 3.06 -15.10 -15.12
C VAL A 159 3.47 -13.90 -15.95
N ARG A 160 3.81 -14.15 -17.23
CA ARG A 160 3.89 -13.09 -18.21
C ARG A 160 2.48 -12.66 -18.58
N LEU A 161 2.19 -11.38 -18.45
CA LEU A 161 0.88 -10.84 -18.80
C LEU A 161 0.70 -10.82 -20.31
N THR A 162 -0.49 -11.21 -20.76
CA THR A 162 -0.90 -11.31 -22.16
C THR A 162 -2.32 -10.79 -22.31
N PRO A 163 -2.75 -10.37 -23.51
CA PRO A 163 -4.12 -9.92 -23.74
C PRO A 163 -5.20 -10.91 -23.28
N GLU A 164 -4.87 -12.20 -23.26
CA GLU A 164 -5.75 -13.30 -22.87
C GLU A 164 -5.91 -13.41 -21.35
N ASN A 165 -4.83 -13.27 -20.58
CA ASN A 165 -4.86 -13.48 -19.12
C ASN A 165 -5.11 -12.20 -18.31
N ILE A 166 -4.84 -11.02 -18.87
CA ILE A 166 -5.05 -9.72 -18.18
C ILE A 166 -6.48 -9.56 -17.66
N PRO A 167 -7.54 -9.82 -18.46
CA PRO A 167 -8.91 -9.67 -17.98
C PRO A 167 -9.22 -10.63 -16.84
N GLU A 168 -8.73 -11.86 -16.90
CA GLU A 168 -8.96 -12.86 -15.86
C GLU A 168 -8.32 -12.45 -14.53
N ILE A 169 -7.06 -12.01 -14.58
CA ILE A 169 -6.26 -11.66 -13.41
C ILE A 169 -6.78 -10.38 -12.73
N PHE A 170 -7.13 -9.36 -13.51
CA PHE A 170 -7.42 -8.03 -12.99
C PHE A 170 -8.91 -7.64 -12.96
N ARG A 171 -9.85 -8.55 -13.30
CA ARG A 171 -11.30 -8.25 -13.36
C ARG A 171 -11.90 -7.56 -12.13
N GLU A 172 -11.38 -7.86 -10.94
CA GLU A 172 -11.91 -7.30 -9.68
C GLU A 172 -11.20 -5.99 -9.28
N CYS A 173 -10.18 -5.57 -10.02
CA CYS A 173 -9.37 -4.40 -9.69
C CYS A 173 -10.04 -3.11 -10.19
N ARG A 174 -10.36 -2.21 -9.27
CA ARG A 174 -10.87 -0.86 -9.61
C ARG A 174 -9.77 0.03 -10.19
N VAL A 175 -8.53 -0.20 -9.78
CA VAL A 175 -7.34 0.47 -10.30
C VAL A 175 -6.32 -0.58 -10.74
N LEU A 176 -5.74 -0.39 -11.91
CA LEU A 176 -4.59 -1.15 -12.41
C LEU A 176 -3.40 -0.21 -12.55
N VAL A 177 -2.32 -0.51 -11.86
CA VAL A 177 -1.05 0.20 -11.98
C VAL A 177 -0.18 -0.52 -13.00
N GLU A 178 0.20 0.20 -14.04
CA GLU A 178 1.15 -0.26 -15.06
C GLU A 178 2.57 0.15 -14.63
N ALA A 179 3.46 -0.83 -14.53
CA ALA A 179 4.84 -0.66 -14.06
C ALA A 179 5.86 -1.51 -14.84
N PHE A 180 5.58 -1.79 -16.11
CA PHE A 180 6.51 -2.40 -17.06
C PHE A 180 7.62 -1.44 -17.48
N ASP A 181 8.68 -1.99 -18.05
CA ASP A 181 9.85 -1.26 -18.56
C ASP A 181 9.74 -0.99 -20.07
N ARG A 182 9.21 -1.94 -20.83
CA ARG A 182 9.17 -1.89 -22.29
C ARG A 182 7.91 -1.23 -22.86
N ALA A 183 8.09 -0.27 -23.77
CA ALA A 183 7.01 0.49 -24.38
C ALA A 183 5.94 -0.38 -25.07
N ASP A 184 6.32 -1.44 -25.77
CA ASP A 184 5.38 -2.36 -26.43
C ASP A 184 4.48 -3.10 -25.42
N GLN A 185 5.06 -3.51 -24.29
CA GLN A 185 4.32 -4.19 -23.22
C GLN A 185 3.40 -3.22 -22.48
N LYS A 186 3.83 -1.96 -22.28
CA LYS A 186 3.00 -0.90 -21.72
C LYS A 186 1.74 -0.68 -22.56
N ALA A 187 1.93 -0.48 -23.87
CA ALA A 187 0.83 -0.30 -24.81
C ALA A 187 -0.12 -1.51 -24.77
N MET A 188 0.41 -2.73 -24.85
CA MET A 188 -0.39 -3.96 -24.77
C MET A 188 -1.27 -4.03 -23.51
N LEU A 189 -0.71 -3.74 -22.32
CA LEU A 189 -1.48 -3.76 -21.08
C LEU A 189 -2.57 -2.69 -21.08
N VAL A 190 -2.22 -1.45 -21.46
CA VAL A 190 -3.14 -0.31 -21.48
C VAL A 190 -4.30 -0.56 -22.44
N GLU A 191 -4.00 -0.96 -23.68
CA GLU A 191 -5.01 -1.26 -24.70
C GLU A 191 -5.93 -2.41 -24.27
N THR A 192 -5.35 -3.49 -23.74
CA THR A 192 -6.13 -4.63 -23.25
C THR A 192 -7.05 -4.23 -22.10
N ALA A 193 -6.52 -3.50 -21.10
CA ALA A 193 -7.31 -3.09 -19.95
C ALA A 193 -8.40 -2.08 -20.33
N LEU A 194 -8.10 -1.10 -21.19
CA LEU A 194 -9.12 -0.17 -21.68
C LEU A 194 -10.24 -0.90 -22.45
N GLY A 195 -9.90 -1.89 -23.29
CA GLY A 195 -10.87 -2.62 -24.09
C GLY A 195 -11.67 -3.69 -23.34
N ARG A 196 -11.08 -4.32 -22.30
CA ARG A 196 -11.64 -5.53 -21.66
C ARG A 196 -11.94 -5.39 -20.16
N LEU A 197 -11.56 -4.27 -19.54
CA LEU A 197 -11.82 -3.96 -18.12
C LEU A 197 -12.52 -2.60 -18.00
N PRO A 198 -13.84 -2.50 -18.31
CA PRO A 198 -14.54 -1.21 -18.47
C PRO A 198 -14.56 -0.35 -17.20
N GLU A 199 -14.59 -0.98 -16.01
CA GLU A 199 -14.65 -0.27 -14.72
C GLU A 199 -13.27 0.08 -14.14
N THR A 200 -12.20 -0.46 -14.73
CA THR A 200 -10.84 -0.29 -14.23
C THR A 200 -10.25 1.02 -14.74
N ARG A 201 -9.70 1.82 -13.83
CA ARG A 201 -8.85 2.98 -14.15
C ARG A 201 -7.38 2.57 -14.14
N ILE A 202 -6.61 3.11 -15.07
CA ILE A 202 -5.23 2.73 -15.32
C ILE A 202 -4.31 3.88 -14.93
N VAL A 203 -3.33 3.57 -14.09
CA VAL A 203 -2.29 4.51 -13.66
C VAL A 203 -0.95 4.00 -14.18
N ALA A 204 -0.50 4.57 -15.29
CA ALA A 204 0.75 4.24 -15.96
C ALA A 204 1.86 5.23 -15.62
N ALA A 205 3.08 4.95 -16.09
CA ALA A 205 4.21 5.86 -15.93
C ALA A 205 5.15 5.86 -17.14
N SER A 206 5.74 7.03 -17.42
CA SER A 206 6.66 7.25 -18.54
C SER A 206 7.60 8.43 -18.26
N GLY A 207 8.85 8.36 -18.72
CA GLY A 207 9.80 9.46 -18.57
C GLY A 207 10.35 9.58 -17.15
N LEU A 208 11.22 8.65 -16.75
CA LEU A 208 11.72 8.53 -15.36
C LEU A 208 13.23 8.31 -15.25
N ALA A 209 13.95 8.34 -16.36
CA ALA A 209 15.39 8.16 -16.34
C ALA A 209 16.12 9.36 -15.73
N GLY A 210 17.34 9.11 -15.24
CA GLY A 210 18.21 10.10 -14.66
C GLY A 210 17.85 10.49 -13.22
N TYR A 211 18.36 11.66 -12.82
CA TYR A 211 18.24 12.24 -11.47
C TYR A 211 17.67 13.67 -11.51
N GLY A 212 16.96 14.01 -12.59
CA GLY A 212 16.42 15.36 -12.78
C GLY A 212 15.49 15.82 -11.65
N PRO A 213 15.04 17.08 -11.69
CA PRO A 213 14.17 17.66 -10.67
C PRO A 213 12.87 16.85 -10.47
N ALA A 214 12.42 16.73 -9.22
CA ALA A 214 11.23 15.94 -8.87
C ALA A 214 9.92 16.60 -9.35
N ASP A 215 9.88 17.93 -9.41
CA ASP A 215 8.76 18.75 -9.90
C ASP A 215 8.51 18.63 -11.42
N ALA A 216 9.46 18.06 -12.16
CA ALA A 216 9.26 17.65 -13.55
C ALA A 216 8.32 16.44 -13.67
N ILE A 217 8.20 15.60 -12.63
CA ILE A 217 7.29 14.45 -12.63
C ILE A 217 5.89 14.96 -12.33
N ARG A 218 4.96 14.76 -13.27
CA ARG A 218 3.57 15.23 -13.16
C ARG A 218 2.59 14.11 -13.46
N THR A 219 1.35 14.30 -13.02
CA THR A 219 0.22 13.45 -13.42
C THR A 219 -0.44 14.04 -14.65
N HIS A 220 -0.56 13.25 -15.70
CA HIS A 220 -1.19 13.61 -16.97
C HIS A 220 -2.45 12.76 -17.15
N ARG A 221 -3.61 13.40 -17.30
CA ARG A 221 -4.85 12.71 -17.66
C ARG A 221 -4.89 12.57 -19.19
N VAL A 222 -4.73 11.34 -19.67
CA VAL A 222 -4.68 11.04 -21.12
C VAL A 222 -6.07 10.66 -21.65
N GLY A 223 -6.92 10.13 -20.79
CA GLY A 223 -8.32 9.84 -21.12
C GLY A 223 -9.18 9.77 -19.87
N GLU A 224 -10.43 9.32 -20.02
CA GLU A 224 -11.35 9.21 -18.89
C GLU A 224 -10.84 8.23 -17.83
N ARG A 225 -10.22 7.13 -18.27
CA ARG A 225 -9.73 6.04 -17.41
C ARG A 225 -8.22 5.82 -17.48
N LEU A 226 -7.47 6.68 -18.18
CA LEU A 226 -6.02 6.54 -18.34
C LEU A 226 -5.29 7.76 -17.82
N PHE A 227 -4.37 7.52 -16.89
CA PHE A 227 -3.49 8.51 -16.30
C PHE A 227 -2.03 8.07 -16.46
N VAL A 228 -1.14 9.01 -16.71
CA VAL A 228 0.31 8.76 -16.84
C VAL A 228 1.06 9.65 -15.87
N VAL A 229 1.92 9.06 -15.05
CA VAL A 229 2.81 9.75 -14.11
C VAL A 229 4.22 9.83 -14.69
N GLY A 230 4.80 11.01 -14.74
CA GLY A 230 6.20 11.20 -15.17
C GLY A 230 6.45 12.50 -15.92
N ASP A 231 7.66 12.65 -16.44
CA ASP A 231 8.05 13.83 -17.24
C ASP A 231 7.78 13.66 -18.74
N LEU A 232 7.45 12.44 -19.19
CA LEU A 232 7.21 12.07 -20.59
C LEU A 232 8.39 12.27 -21.56
N GLU A 233 9.57 12.63 -21.05
CA GLU A 233 10.74 13.00 -21.86
C GLU A 233 11.97 12.13 -21.56
N SER A 234 12.21 11.80 -20.28
CA SER A 234 13.46 11.17 -19.85
C SER A 234 13.49 9.66 -20.09
N GLU A 235 14.26 9.24 -21.10
CA GLU A 235 14.47 7.84 -21.46
C GLU A 235 15.79 7.26 -20.91
N ALA A 236 15.76 5.98 -20.53
CA ALA A 236 16.95 5.27 -20.09
C ALA A 236 17.85 4.95 -21.30
N ARG A 237 19.13 5.26 -21.18
CA ARG A 237 20.13 5.09 -22.25
C ARG A 237 21.51 4.85 -21.64
N PRO A 238 22.52 4.42 -22.43
CA PRO A 238 23.89 4.30 -21.91
C PRO A 238 24.33 5.60 -21.20
N GLY A 239 24.76 5.47 -19.94
CA GLY A 239 25.13 6.60 -19.08
C GLY A 239 23.99 7.30 -18.35
N VAL A 240 22.72 6.98 -18.64
CA VAL A 240 21.53 7.54 -17.99
C VAL A 240 20.61 6.40 -17.52
N GLY A 241 20.80 5.97 -16.28
CA GLY A 241 20.01 4.91 -15.65
C GLY A 241 18.78 5.41 -14.90
N LEU A 242 18.04 4.49 -14.31
CA LEU A 242 16.94 4.78 -13.41
C LEU A 242 17.46 4.95 -11.98
N MET A 243 17.28 6.13 -11.40
CA MET A 243 17.73 6.43 -10.03
C MET A 243 16.62 6.24 -9.01
N ALA A 244 16.94 5.59 -7.89
CA ALA A 244 15.97 5.24 -6.83
C ALA A 244 15.08 6.40 -6.38
N PRO A 245 15.61 7.61 -6.09
CA PRO A 245 14.78 8.73 -5.63
C PRO A 245 13.77 9.18 -6.69
N ARG A 246 14.20 9.30 -7.95
CA ARG A 246 13.33 9.75 -9.06
C ARG A 246 12.22 8.73 -9.34
N VAL A 247 12.57 7.45 -9.40
CA VAL A 247 11.60 6.36 -9.54
C VAL A 247 10.64 6.33 -8.34
N GLY A 248 11.16 6.54 -7.12
CA GLY A 248 10.36 6.57 -5.90
C GLY A 248 9.33 7.70 -5.88
N VAL A 249 9.68 8.90 -6.35
CA VAL A 249 8.72 10.01 -6.51
C VAL A 249 7.57 9.60 -7.42
N ALA A 250 7.86 9.07 -8.61
CA ALA A 250 6.83 8.62 -9.54
C ALA A 250 5.99 7.46 -8.97
N ALA A 251 6.61 6.49 -8.30
CA ALA A 251 5.89 5.39 -7.67
C ALA A 251 4.90 5.88 -6.60
N HIS A 252 5.33 6.82 -5.74
CA HIS A 252 4.43 7.39 -4.73
C HIS A 252 3.35 8.27 -5.36
N MET A 253 3.63 8.95 -6.48
CA MET A 253 2.61 9.64 -7.26
C MET A 253 1.59 8.68 -7.88
N GLN A 254 2.02 7.53 -8.42
CA GLN A 254 1.11 6.48 -8.91
C GLN A 254 0.25 5.92 -7.77
N ALA A 255 0.85 5.60 -6.62
CA ALA A 255 0.13 5.09 -5.45
C ALA A 255 -0.87 6.11 -4.89
N ASN A 256 -0.48 7.38 -4.80
CA ASN A 256 -1.35 8.46 -4.34
C ASN A 256 -2.51 8.70 -5.33
N LEU A 257 -2.26 8.64 -6.64
CA LEU A 257 -3.31 8.75 -7.64
C LEU A 257 -4.29 7.56 -7.55
N ALA A 258 -3.79 6.34 -7.38
CA ALA A 258 -4.63 5.17 -7.14
C ALA A 258 -5.50 5.37 -5.90
N LEU A 259 -4.95 5.88 -4.79
CA LEU A 259 -5.70 6.23 -3.58
C LEU A 259 -6.81 7.24 -3.87
N ARG A 260 -6.51 8.34 -4.56
CA ARG A 260 -7.50 9.38 -4.95
C ARG A 260 -8.65 8.79 -5.77
N ILE A 261 -8.34 7.90 -6.72
CA ILE A 261 -9.34 7.19 -7.54
C ILE A 261 -10.24 6.27 -6.69
N LEU A 262 -9.67 5.53 -5.74
CA LEU A 262 -10.43 4.71 -4.79
C LEU A 262 -11.32 5.59 -3.91
N LEU A 263 -10.84 6.79 -3.59
CA LEU A 263 -11.58 7.83 -2.90
C LEU A 263 -12.57 8.60 -3.80
N GLY A 264 -12.75 8.18 -5.04
CA GLY A 264 -13.79 8.71 -5.93
C GLY A 264 -13.48 10.08 -6.51
N GLU A 265 -12.24 10.55 -6.39
CA GLU A 265 -11.77 11.70 -7.15
C GLU A 265 -11.53 11.31 -8.61
N GLU A 266 -11.74 12.25 -9.53
CA GLU A 266 -11.63 12.01 -10.97
C GLU A 266 -10.18 11.98 -11.50
N GLY A 267 -9.19 12.16 -10.62
CA GLY A 267 -7.76 12.17 -10.93
C GLY A 267 -7.21 13.57 -11.20
#